data_AF-A0AA44MRL3-F1
#
_entry.id   AF-A0AA44MRL3-F1
#
_cell.length_a   1.000
_cell.length_b   1.000
_cell.length_c   1.000
_cell.angle_alpha   90.00
_cell.angle_beta   90.00
_cell.angle_gamma   90.00
#
_symmetry.space_group_name_H-M   'P 1'
#
loop_
_entity.id
_entity.type
_entity.pdbx_description
1 polymer ?
#
loop_
_entity_poly.entity_id
_entity_poly.type
_entity_poly.pdbx_seq_one_letter_code
_entity_poly.pdbx_strand_id
1 'polypeptide(L)'
;DAADLCPGAMVFCPTAGPVDLRDWRQWWDWVPGACWRHPFGRDSDIADRAGHPVVQVAYPDAVAYARWAGRRLPTEAEWEYAARGGTTATYAWGDQEKPGGMLMANT
;
A
#
# COMPACT_ATOMS: atom_id res chain seq x y z
N ASP A 1 18.84 16.15 -4.74
CA ASP A 1 18.36 17.55 -4.61
C ASP A 1 18.12 17.84 -3.13
N ALA A 2 18.14 19.09 -2.66
CA ALA A 2 17.84 19.42 -1.25
C ALA A 2 16.41 18.99 -0.87
N ALA A 3 15.50 18.91 -1.86
CA ALA A 3 14.15 18.38 -1.70
C ALA A 3 14.10 16.89 -1.29
N ASP A 4 15.10 16.08 -1.66
CA ASP A 4 15.18 14.66 -1.32
C ASP A 4 15.54 14.42 0.16
N LEU A 5 16.03 15.46 0.85
CA LEU A 5 16.42 15.42 2.26
C LEU A 5 15.27 15.83 3.20
N CYS A 6 14.17 16.33 2.64
CA CYS A 6 12.98 16.66 3.42
C CYS A 6 12.19 15.38 3.74
N PRO A 7 11.70 15.21 4.98
CA PRO A 7 10.79 14.11 5.32
C PRO A 7 9.58 14.10 4.38
N GLY A 8 9.22 12.93 3.90
CA GLY A 8 8.18 12.73 2.91
C GLY A 8 7.95 11.25 2.68
N ALA A 9 7.24 10.95 1.60
CA ALA A 9 6.99 9.59 1.20
C ALA A 9 6.86 9.46 -0.32
N MET A 10 6.98 8.23 -0.81
CA MET A 10 6.67 7.91 -2.20
C MET A 10 5.16 8.02 -2.41
N VAL A 11 4.74 8.75 -3.44
CA VAL A 11 3.34 8.92 -3.82
C VAL A 11 3.16 8.45 -5.26
N PHE A 12 2.13 7.64 -5.49
CA PHE A 12 1.80 7.16 -6.83
C PHE A 12 1.28 8.32 -7.67
N CYS A 13 1.90 8.54 -8.82
CA CYS A 13 1.54 9.57 -9.78
C CYS A 13 1.09 8.89 -11.07
N PRO A 14 -0.22 8.89 -11.40
CA PRO A 14 -0.72 8.22 -12.59
C PRO A 14 -0.13 8.82 -13.86
N THR A 15 0.18 7.97 -14.83
CA THR A 15 0.74 8.38 -16.12
C THR A 15 -0.35 8.53 -17.16
N ALA A 16 -0.15 9.41 -18.15
CA ALA A 16 -1.10 9.60 -19.26
C ALA A 16 -1.14 8.42 -20.24
N GLY A 17 -0.19 7.48 -20.13
CA GLY A 17 -0.08 6.32 -21.00
C GLY A 17 0.99 5.34 -20.51
N PRO A 18 1.27 4.29 -21.29
CA PRO A 18 2.28 3.28 -20.96
C PRO A 18 3.68 3.88 -20.80
N VAL A 19 4.41 3.38 -19.81
CA VAL A 19 5.77 3.80 -19.41
C VAL A 19 6.66 2.55 -19.24
N ASP A 20 7.99 2.73 -19.17
CA ASP A 20 8.91 1.60 -18.94
C ASP A 20 8.75 1.09 -17.50
N LEU A 21 8.17 -0.10 -17.33
CA LEU A 21 7.91 -0.71 -16.03
C LEU A 21 9.17 -1.01 -15.19
N ARG A 22 10.36 -0.88 -15.75
CA ARG A 22 11.64 -1.02 -15.02
C ARG A 22 12.08 0.28 -14.35
N ASP A 23 11.51 1.42 -14.74
CA ASP A 23 11.81 2.74 -14.20
C ASP A 23 10.62 3.29 -13.42
N TRP A 24 10.49 2.83 -12.17
CA TRP A 24 9.40 3.17 -11.28
C TRP A 24 9.18 4.66 -11.04
N ARG A 25 10.22 5.48 -11.26
CA ARG A 25 10.18 6.94 -11.10
C ARG A 25 9.20 7.61 -12.07
N GLN A 26 8.78 6.93 -13.12
CA GLN A 26 7.81 7.47 -14.07
C GLN A 26 6.38 7.49 -13.51
N TRP A 27 6.08 6.78 -12.42
CA TRP A 27 4.76 6.76 -11.78
C TRP A 27 4.79 6.81 -10.24
N TRP A 28 5.95 7.15 -9.67
CA TRP A 28 6.14 7.33 -8.25
C TRP A 28 7.10 8.48 -7.99
N ASP A 29 6.63 9.48 -7.26
CA ASP A 29 7.42 10.66 -6.90
C ASP A 29 7.69 10.71 -5.40
N TRP A 30 8.87 11.23 -5.02
CA TRP A 30 9.12 11.62 -3.64
C TRP A 30 8.39 12.94 -3.36
N VAL A 31 7.42 12.92 -2.43
CA VAL A 31 6.64 14.10 -2.07
C VAL A 31 7.00 14.54 -0.64
N PRO A 32 7.74 15.64 -0.49
CA PRO A 32 8.02 16.23 0.82
C PRO A 32 6.73 16.56 1.59
N GLY A 33 6.70 16.19 2.87
CA GLY A 33 5.54 16.38 3.75
C GLY A 33 4.41 15.36 3.57
N ALA A 34 4.52 14.44 2.60
CA ALA A 34 3.59 13.32 2.53
C ALA A 34 3.78 12.41 3.75
N CYS A 35 2.68 12.11 4.43
CA CYS A 35 2.63 11.23 5.60
C CYS A 35 1.22 10.66 5.76
N TRP A 36 0.99 9.81 6.76
CA TRP A 36 -0.29 9.13 6.92
C TRP A 36 -1.52 10.07 7.06
N ARG A 37 -1.35 11.29 7.59
CA ARG A 37 -2.41 12.32 7.67
C ARG A 37 -2.59 13.11 6.37
N HIS A 38 -1.54 13.17 5.57
CA HIS A 38 -1.43 13.97 4.35
C HIS A 38 -0.86 13.08 3.23
N PRO A 39 -1.60 12.03 2.79
CA PRO A 39 -1.04 10.93 2.01
C PRO A 39 -0.53 11.30 0.62
N PHE A 40 -0.97 12.45 0.08
CA PHE A 40 -0.56 13.01 -1.20
C PHE A 40 0.22 14.34 -1.04
N GLY A 41 0.76 14.60 0.15
CA GLY A 41 1.46 15.85 0.49
C GLY A 41 0.58 16.82 1.30
N ARG A 42 1.18 17.94 1.75
CA ARG A 42 0.62 18.88 2.73
C ARG A 42 -0.80 19.40 2.46
N ASP A 43 -1.21 19.44 1.19
CA ASP A 43 -2.51 19.98 0.77
C ASP A 43 -3.59 18.89 0.70
N SER A 44 -3.26 17.64 1.05
CA SER A 44 -4.21 16.51 1.13
C SER A 44 -4.59 16.20 2.57
N ASP A 45 -5.73 15.55 2.78
CA ASP A 45 -6.11 15.01 4.09
C ASP A 45 -6.79 13.62 3.97
N ILE A 46 -7.33 13.15 5.09
CA ILE A 46 -8.00 11.85 5.22
C ILE A 46 -9.46 11.99 5.71
N ALA A 47 -10.05 13.19 5.66
CA ALA A 47 -11.36 13.46 6.26
C ALA A 47 -12.48 12.61 5.64
N ASP A 48 -12.37 12.30 4.34
CA ASP A 48 -13.30 11.46 3.57
C ASP A 48 -12.88 9.97 3.52
N ARG A 49 -11.82 9.57 4.23
CA ARG A 49 -11.16 8.26 4.10
C ARG A 49 -11.05 7.49 5.42
N ALA A 50 -11.95 7.74 6.36
CA ALA A 50 -11.94 7.09 7.68
C ALA A 50 -11.98 5.54 7.60
N GLY A 51 -12.58 4.97 6.55
CA GLY A 51 -12.63 3.52 6.31
C GLY A 51 -11.50 2.96 5.43
N HIS A 52 -10.58 3.79 4.94
CA HIS A 52 -9.48 3.34 4.09
C HIS A 52 -8.32 2.80 4.95
N PRO A 53 -7.52 1.85 4.43
CA PRO A 53 -6.29 1.46 5.09
C PRO A 53 -5.34 2.66 5.18
N VAL A 54 -4.68 2.80 6.32
CA VAL A 54 -3.62 3.81 6.50
C VAL A 54 -2.46 3.51 5.55
N VAL A 55 -1.94 4.55 4.91
CA VAL A 55 -0.78 4.51 3.99
C VAL A 55 0.33 5.42 4.51
N GLN A 56 1.47 5.46 3.81
CA GLN A 56 2.65 6.24 4.23
C GLN A 56 3.15 5.88 5.64
N VAL A 57 3.17 4.57 5.93
CA VAL A 57 3.71 4.00 7.16
C VAL A 57 4.91 3.11 6.83
N ALA A 58 6.00 3.28 7.56
CA ALA A 58 7.15 2.40 7.46
C ALA A 58 6.93 1.13 8.30
N TYR A 59 7.75 0.09 8.06
CA TYR A 59 7.69 -1.14 8.86
C TYR A 59 7.81 -0.89 10.38
N PRO A 60 8.71 -0.02 10.88
CA PRO A 60 8.78 0.30 12.31
C PRO A 60 7.50 0.92 12.86
N ASP A 61 6.79 1.74 12.07
CA ASP A 61 5.52 2.35 12.48
C ASP A 61 4.44 1.29 12.67
N ALA A 62 4.36 0.33 11.74
CA ALA A 62 3.44 -0.79 11.82
C ALA A 62 3.73 -1.69 13.04
N VAL A 63 5.00 -1.95 13.34
CA VAL A 63 5.42 -2.69 14.53
C VAL A 63 5.06 -1.94 15.81
N ALA A 64 5.32 -0.63 15.87
CA ALA A 64 4.99 0.21 17.01
C ALA A 64 3.48 0.24 17.28
N TYR A 65 2.67 0.41 16.23
CA TYR A 65 1.21 0.36 16.32
C TYR A 65 0.72 -1.01 16.82
N ALA A 66 1.22 -2.11 16.25
CA ALA A 66 0.82 -3.45 16.67
C ALA A 66 1.11 -3.68 18.17
N ARG A 67 2.29 -3.26 18.65
CA ARG A 67 2.66 -3.37 20.07
C ARG A 67 1.77 -2.52 20.97
N TRP A 68 1.50 -1.26 20.59
CA TRP A 68 0.59 -0.38 21.32
C TRP A 68 -0.81 -1.01 21.44
N ALA A 69 -1.28 -1.67 20.38
CA ALA A 69 -2.56 -2.37 20.37
C ALA A 69 -2.55 -3.73 21.10
N GLY A 70 -1.45 -4.12 21.77
CA GLY A 70 -1.33 -5.43 22.44
C GLY A 70 -1.23 -6.61 21.48
N ARG A 71 -0.72 -6.39 20.26
CA ARG A 71 -0.59 -7.38 19.17
C ARG A 71 0.85 -7.42 18.64
N ARG A 72 1.05 -8.18 17.56
CA ARG A 72 2.28 -8.21 16.75
C ARG A 72 1.91 -8.30 15.26
N LEU A 73 2.87 -7.97 14.39
CA LEU A 73 2.73 -8.29 12.97
C LEU A 73 2.74 -9.83 12.78
N PRO A 74 2.01 -10.34 11.77
CA PRO A 74 2.10 -11.74 11.41
C PRO A 74 3.48 -12.05 10.83
N THR A 75 3.91 -13.30 10.96
CA THR A 75 4.98 -13.81 10.10
C THR A 75 4.48 -13.96 8.66
N GLU A 76 5.39 -14.08 7.70
CA GLU A 76 5.02 -14.35 6.30
C GLU A 76 4.16 -15.61 6.19
N ALA A 77 4.54 -16.70 6.88
CA ALA A 77 3.80 -17.96 6.87
C ALA A 77 2.39 -17.84 7.49
N GLU A 78 2.23 -17.07 8.57
CA GLU A 78 0.90 -16.81 9.15
C GLU A 78 0.03 -15.97 8.23
N TRP A 79 0.63 -14.96 7.57
CA TRP A 79 -0.05 -14.11 6.62
C TRP A 79 -0.54 -14.93 5.41
N GLU A 80 0.33 -15.77 4.83
CA GLU A 80 -0.04 -16.65 3.71
C GLU A 80 -1.12 -17.64 4.11
N TYR A 81 -0.98 -18.30 5.27
CA TYR A 81 -1.99 -19.24 5.76
C TYR A 81 -3.37 -18.58 5.90
N ALA A 82 -3.42 -17.38 6.49
CA ALA A 82 -4.66 -16.63 6.63
C ALA A 82 -5.22 -16.17 5.27
N ALA A 83 -4.37 -15.65 4.37
CA ALA A 83 -4.77 -15.20 3.04
C ALA A 83 -5.30 -16.34 2.16
N ARG A 84 -4.74 -17.54 2.31
CA ARG A 84 -5.21 -18.75 1.61
C ARG A 84 -6.56 -19.24 2.12
N GLY A 85 -6.95 -18.99 3.37
CA GLY A 85 -8.26 -19.41 3.87
C GLY A 85 -8.54 -20.91 3.71
N GLY A 86 -7.51 -21.76 3.74
CA GLY A 86 -7.62 -23.22 3.53
C GLY A 86 -7.51 -23.69 2.08
N THR A 87 -7.37 -22.78 1.10
CA THR A 87 -7.12 -23.14 -0.31
C THR A 87 -5.63 -23.37 -0.61
N THR A 88 -5.34 -24.18 -1.62
CA THR A 88 -4.00 -24.30 -2.23
C THR A 88 -3.91 -23.57 -3.58
N ALA A 89 -4.95 -22.81 -3.94
CA ALA A 89 -5.05 -22.12 -5.21
C ALA A 89 -4.11 -20.90 -5.30
N THR A 90 -4.00 -20.35 -6.52
CA THR A 90 -3.16 -19.18 -6.82
C THR A 90 -3.64 -17.92 -6.10
N TYR A 91 -4.96 -17.69 -6.06
CA TYR A 91 -5.59 -16.56 -5.38
C TYR A 91 -6.41 -17.04 -4.18
N ALA A 92 -6.72 -16.12 -3.26
CA ALA A 92 -7.56 -16.39 -2.09
C ALA A 92 -8.97 -16.92 -2.46
N TRP A 93 -9.41 -16.71 -3.70
CA TRP A 93 -10.73 -17.10 -4.23
C TRP A 93 -10.68 -18.18 -5.32
N GLY A 94 -9.52 -18.79 -5.59
CA GLY A 94 -9.37 -19.83 -6.61
C GLY A 94 -8.23 -19.57 -7.58
N ASP A 95 -8.22 -20.26 -8.72
CA ASP A 95 -7.11 -20.17 -9.70
C ASP A 95 -7.35 -19.17 -10.83
N GLN A 96 -8.58 -18.66 -10.95
CA GLN A 96 -8.92 -17.68 -11.96
C GLN A 96 -8.73 -16.26 -11.38
N GLU A 97 -7.98 -15.43 -12.09
CA GLU A 97 -7.80 -14.01 -11.74
C GLU A 97 -9.15 -13.27 -11.79
N LYS A 98 -9.95 -13.59 -12.81
CA LYS A 98 -11.27 -12.98 -13.06
C LYS A 98 -12.37 -14.04 -13.13
N PRO A 99 -12.75 -14.68 -12.01
CA PRO A 99 -13.86 -15.63 -12.00
C PRO A 99 -15.12 -14.96 -12.56
N GLY A 100 -15.72 -15.56 -13.59
CA GLY A 100 -16.89 -14.98 -14.26
C GLY A 100 -16.62 -13.64 -14.97
N GLY A 101 -15.36 -13.32 -15.27
CA GLY A 101 -14.97 -12.05 -15.90
C GLY A 101 -14.87 -10.86 -14.94
N MET A 102 -15.10 -11.06 -13.64
CA MET A 102 -15.04 -10.00 -12.63
C MET A 102 -13.70 -9.99 -11.91
N LEU A 103 -13.08 -8.81 -11.80
CA LEU A 103 -11.91 -8.61 -10.94
C LEU A 103 -12.33 -8.69 -9.48
N MET A 104 -11.66 -9.56 -8.71
CA MET A 104 -11.94 -9.77 -7.29
C MET A 104 -11.09 -8.88 -6.37
N ALA A 105 -10.05 -8.25 -6.93
CA ALA A 105 -9.22 -7.26 -6.27
C ALA A 105 -9.18 -6.00 -7.14
N ASN A 106 -9.00 -4.85 -6.49
CA ASN A 106 -8.83 -3.58 -7.18
C ASN A 106 -7.55 -3.63 -8.04
N THR A 107 -7.67 -3.26 -9.31
CA THR A 107 -6.56 -3.00 -10.23
C THR A 107 -6.27 -1.52 -10.33
#